data_AF-A0A522WPQ7-F1
#
_entry.id   AF-A0A522WPQ7-F1
#
_cell.length_a   1.000
_cell.length_b   1.000
_cell.length_c   1.000
_cell.angle_alpha   90.00
_cell.angle_beta   90.00
_cell.angle_gamma   90.00
#
_symmetry.space_group_name_H-M   'P 1'
#
loop_
_entity.id
_entity.type
_entity.pdbx_description
1 polymer ?
#
loop_
_entity_poly.entity_id
_entity_poly.type
_entity_poly.pdbx_seq_one_letter_code
_entity_poly.pdbx_strand_id
1 'polypeptide(L)' 'MKLSVSERIQLVEDIWDSIAAEAPDDALGLSQTQKAELHRRVAEHQADPSSAVPWERVRAKLFSDRT' A
#
# COMPACT_ATOMS: atom_id res chain seq x y z
N MET A 1 -2.03 15.51 -32.46
CA MET A 1 -0.87 14.79 -31.92
C MET A 1 -1.35 13.84 -30.82
N LYS A 2 -0.75 12.66 -30.66
CA LYS A 2 -1.00 11.77 -29.51
C LYS A 2 0.13 11.93 -28.50
N LEU A 3 -0.21 11.99 -27.22
CA LEU A 3 0.77 11.98 -26.13
C LEU A 3 1.65 10.74 -26.22
N SER A 4 2.95 10.91 -25.98
CA SER A 4 3.90 9.82 -25.76
C SER A 4 3.53 8.99 -24.54
N VAL A 5 4.15 7.83 -24.37
CA VAL A 5 3.93 6.97 -23.19
C VAL A 5 4.27 7.73 -21.90
N SER A 6 5.39 8.43 -21.88
CA SER A 6 5.86 9.19 -20.71
C SER A 6 4.89 10.32 -20.34
N GLU A 7 4.41 11.09 -21.32
CA GLU A 7 3.43 12.15 -21.07
C GLU A 7 2.10 11.59 -20.56
N ARG A 8 1.68 10.40 -21.01
CA ARG A 8 0.48 9.75 -20.47
C ARG A 8 0.69 9.25 -19.04
N ILE A 9 1.86 8.75 -18.69
CA ILE A 9 2.18 8.36 -17.32
C ILE A 9 2.15 9.59 -16.41
N GLN A 10 2.82 10.67 -16.82
CA GLN A 10 2.82 11.92 -16.06
C GLN A 10 1.40 12.44 -15.86
N LEU A 11 0.57 12.44 -16.91
CA LEU A 11 -0.82 12.85 -16.79
C LEU A 11 -1.63 11.98 -15.82
N VAL A 12 -1.37 10.67 -15.76
CA VAL A 12 -2.02 9.78 -14.79
C VAL A 12 -1.59 10.10 -13.36
N GLU A 13 -0.30 10.41 -13.14
CA GLU A 13 0.23 10.84 -11.85
C GLU A 13 -0.40 12.17 -11.41
N ASP A 14 -0.40 13.17 -12.29
CA ASP A 14 -0.99 14.50 -12.01
C ASP A 14 -2.48 14.40 -11.67
N ILE A 15 -3.22 13.51 -12.36
CA ILE A 15 -4.63 13.24 -12.06
C ILE A 15 -4.76 12.56 -10.69
N TRP A 16 -3.91 11.59 -10.37
CA TRP A 16 -3.94 10.94 -9.06
C TRP A 16 -3.64 11.90 -7.91
N ASP A 17 -2.67 12.80 -8.10
CA ASP A 17 -2.33 13.82 -7.11
C ASP A 17 -3.49 14.80 -6.88
N SER A 18 -4.16 15.24 -7.94
CA SER A 18 -5.37 16.08 -7.83
C SER A 18 -6.48 15.37 -7.06
N ILE A 19 -6.75 14.10 -7.36
CA ILE A 19 -7.76 13.32 -6.62
C ILE A 19 -7.38 13.19 -5.14
N ALA A 20 -6.10 12.93 -4.83
CA ALA A 20 -5.64 12.80 -3.46
C ALA A 20 -5.73 14.14 -2.70
N ALA A 21 -5.44 15.26 -3.34
CA ALA A 21 -5.53 16.59 -2.75
C ALA A 21 -6.98 17.04 -2.49
N GLU A 22 -7.94 16.56 -3.29
CA GLU A 22 -9.37 16.86 -3.13
C GLU A 22 -10.08 15.90 -2.16
N ALA A 23 -9.44 14.78 -1.80
CA ALA A 23 -10.01 13.82 -0.86
C ALA A 23 -10.12 14.44 0.55
N PRO A 24 -11.26 14.26 1.25
CA PRO A 24 -11.39 14.66 2.65
C PRO A 24 -10.29 14.02 3.52
N ASP A 25 -9.78 14.77 4.50
CA ASP A 25 -8.75 14.28 5.44
C ASP A 25 -9.17 12.99 6.18
N ASP A 26 -10.47 12.78 6.34
CA ASP A 26 -11.06 11.61 6.98
C ASP A 26 -11.46 10.49 5.99
N ALA A 27 -11.36 10.71 4.67
CA ALA A 27 -11.73 9.72 3.66
C ALA A 27 -10.87 8.44 3.71
N LEU A 28 -9.66 8.55 4.25
CA LEU A 28 -8.72 7.44 4.46
C LEU A 28 -8.38 7.22 5.95
N GLY A 29 -9.14 7.85 6.86
CA GLY A 29 -8.91 7.75 8.29
C GLY A 29 -9.20 6.34 8.81
N LEU A 30 -8.21 5.71 9.44
CA LEU A 30 -8.46 4.45 10.15
C LEU A 30 -9.41 4.67 11.33
N SER A 31 -10.39 3.77 11.49
CA SER A 31 -11.23 3.73 12.69
C SER A 31 -10.38 3.47 13.93
N GLN A 32 -10.89 3.83 15.10
CA GLN A 32 -10.18 3.56 16.35
C GLN A 32 -9.92 2.07 16.57
N THR A 33 -10.84 1.21 16.14
CA THR A 33 -10.67 -0.25 16.20
C THR A 33 -9.56 -0.72 15.25
N GLN A 34 -9.46 -0.17 14.04
CA GLN A 34 -8.38 -0.49 13.11
C GLN A 34 -7.02 -0.05 13.64
N LYS A 35 -6.93 1.17 14.21
CA LYS A 35 -5.69 1.67 14.85
C LYS A 35 -5.27 0.79 16.02
N ALA A 36 -6.22 0.40 16.88
CA ALA A 36 -5.96 -0.48 18.01
C ALA A 36 -5.43 -1.86 17.55
N GLU A 37 -6.01 -2.43 16.49
CA GLU A 37 -5.56 -3.70 15.93
C GLU A 37 -4.15 -3.60 15.34
N LEU A 38 -3.83 -2.50 14.63
CA LEU A 38 -2.47 -2.29 14.13
C LEU A 38 -1.46 -2.19 15.28
N HIS A 39 -1.77 -1.44 16.34
CA HIS A 39 -0.90 -1.33 17.51
C HIS A 39 -0.67 -2.69 18.18
N ARG A 40 -1.73 -3.50 18.33
CA ARG A 40 -1.63 -4.85 18.88
C ARG A 40 -0.69 -5.73 18.05
N ARG A 41 -0.86 -5.75 16.72
CA ARG A 41 -0.02 -6.56 15.82
C ARG A 41 1.43 -6.12 15.81
N VAL A 42 1.69 -4.81 15.87
CA VAL A 42 3.07 -4.28 15.94
C VAL A 42 3.73 -4.69 17.26
N ALA A 43 3.04 -4.57 18.38
CA ALA A 43 3.57 -4.99 19.68
C ALA A 43 3.85 -6.50 19.73
N GLU A 44 2.94 -7.32 19.18
CA GLU A 44 3.15 -8.77 19.08
C GLU A 44 4.37 -9.14 18.22
N HIS A 45 4.53 -8.47 17.06
CA HIS A 45 5.69 -8.71 16.20
C HIS A 45 7.01 -8.24 16.85
N GLN A 46 6.99 -7.14 17.63
CA GLN A 46 8.17 -6.70 18.37
C GLN A 46 8.56 -7.68 19.48
N ALA A 47 7.58 -8.29 20.14
CA ALA A 47 7.81 -9.31 21.16
C ALA A 47 8.26 -10.64 20.56
N ASP A 48 7.72 -11.00 19.39
CA ASP A 48 8.08 -12.20 18.64
C ASP A 48 8.23 -11.87 17.13
N PRO A 49 9.45 -11.53 16.68
CA PRO A 49 9.70 -11.26 15.26
C PRO A 49 9.46 -12.46 14.35
N SER A 50 9.50 -13.70 14.89
CA SER A 50 9.27 -14.91 14.10
C SER A 50 7.81 -15.12 13.70
N SER A 51 6.88 -14.35 14.29
CA SER A 51 5.47 -14.31 13.92
C SER A 51 5.22 -13.80 12.50
N ALA A 52 6.16 -13.06 11.91
CA ALA A 52 6.04 -12.56 10.54
C ALA A 52 6.39 -13.64 9.51
N VAL A 53 5.74 -13.57 8.35
CA VAL A 53 6.12 -14.40 7.19
C VAL A 53 7.32 -13.74 6.50
N PRO A 54 8.44 -14.45 6.30
CA PRO A 54 9.59 -13.91 5.58
C PRO A 54 9.20 -13.45 4.17
N TRP A 55 9.78 -12.34 3.73
CA TRP A 55 9.48 -11.75 2.43
C TRP A 55 9.74 -12.72 1.28
N GLU A 56 10.80 -13.53 1.38
CA GLU A 56 11.18 -14.53 0.37
C GLU A 56 10.03 -15.51 0.12
N ARG A 57 9.32 -15.92 1.17
CA ARG A 57 8.17 -16.82 1.09
C ARG A 57 6.96 -16.14 0.46
N VAL A 58 6.68 -14.89 0.84
CA VAL A 58 5.59 -14.10 0.24
C VAL A 58 5.85 -13.87 -1.25
N ARG A 59 7.07 -13.46 -1.59
CA ARG A 59 7.52 -13.22 -2.96
C ARG A 59 7.41 -14.49 -3.81
N ALA A 60 7.88 -15.63 -3.32
CA ALA A 60 7.76 -16.90 -4.04
C ALA A 60 6.29 -17.25 -4.36
N LYS A 61 5.36 -16.99 -3.43
CA LYS A 61 3.92 -17.21 -3.63
C LYS A 61 3.31 -16.23 -4.63
N LEU A 62 3.65 -14.94 -4.58
CA LEU A 62 3.06 -13.92 -5.46
C LEU A 62 3.50 -14.04 -6.91
N PHE A 63 4.68 -14.61 -7.15
CA PHE A 63 5.31 -14.69 -8.46
C PHE A 63 5.54 -16.12 -8.95
N SER A 64 4.88 -17.12 -8.35
CA SER A 64 4.98 -18.53 -8.75
C SER A 64 4.49 -18.78 -10.18
N ASP A 65 3.55 -17.97 -10.67
CA ASP A 65 2.85 -18.19 -11.94
C ASP A 65 3.45 -17.37 -13.10
N ARG A 66 4.65 -16.80 -12.91
CA ARG A 66 5.36 -15.98 -13.91
C ARG A 66 6.51 -16.69 -14.62
N THR A 67 6.56 -18.02 -14.54
CA THR A 67 7.49 -18.91 -15.27
C THR A 67 6.70 -19.79 -16.21
#